data_AF-A0A519K8S8-F1
#
_entry.id   AF-A0A519K8S8-F1
#
_cell.length_a   1.000
_cell.length_b   1.000
_cell.length_c   1.000
_cell.angle_alpha   90.00
_cell.angle_beta   90.00
_cell.angle_gamma   90.00
#
_symmetry.space_group_name_H-M   'P 1'
#
loop_
_entity.id
_entity.type
_entity.pdbx_description
1 polymer ?
#
loop_
_entity_poly.entity_id
_entity_poly.type
_entity_poly.pdbx_seq_one_letter_code
_entity_poly.pdbx_strand_id
1 'polypeptide(L)'
;NEPVTAAELAEAKMEIVSSALRQRETSSGRAFLLGRALVSQNDPSAPDADLAAVQAVTIADVQRVARKYLDERARVSVRYQDESQRPAGVGEDSWRNPAPVPTFLTVPPAILPANELLPEGERMAPPAPGAVRAMAAPTVVERTLSNGLRVIAAKSTDLPIVNAQLVIAGGAAADPSGRAGLASMTAGLASEGAGGRSAPEIARTLEALGANIGGGAGADSTTVFMSAPEASADQVGAVLADVVQRPDFAETEVARNRTRAVNALRVNLRQPGPLANLVLIRLAFGDAPYGTPSSGTPTSIGAITRDEIVAFHDRWWRPDNAALVITGGMEPEEAFAFAERTLGGWARP
;
A
#
# COMPACT_ATOMS: atom_id res chain seq x y z
N ASN A 1 15.41 16.61 -24.28
CA ASN A 1 16.68 16.26 -24.94
C ASN A 1 17.83 15.98 -23.97
N GLU A 2 17.63 16.10 -22.66
CA GLU A 2 18.64 15.64 -21.71
C GLU A 2 18.74 14.10 -21.77
N PRO A 3 19.96 13.54 -21.88
CA PRO A 3 20.15 12.10 -21.91
C PRO A 3 19.91 11.50 -20.52
N VAL A 4 19.31 10.31 -20.49
CA VAL A 4 19.15 9.51 -19.28
C VAL A 4 20.56 9.17 -18.75
N THR A 5 20.77 9.40 -17.47
CA THR A 5 22.03 9.10 -16.79
C THR A 5 22.17 7.61 -16.48
N ALA A 6 23.40 7.17 -16.21
CA ALA A 6 23.64 5.78 -15.78
C ALA A 6 22.95 5.45 -14.45
N ALA A 7 22.85 6.43 -13.54
CA ALA A 7 22.18 6.28 -12.26
C ALA A 7 20.67 6.06 -12.44
N GLU A 8 20.00 6.91 -13.22
CA GLU A 8 18.56 6.79 -13.51
C GLU A 8 18.23 5.46 -14.21
N LEU A 9 19.07 4.99 -15.14
CA LEU A 9 18.85 3.69 -15.78
C LEU A 9 19.01 2.53 -14.79
N ALA A 10 20.01 2.59 -13.90
CA ALA A 10 20.22 1.56 -12.89
C ALA A 10 19.06 1.51 -11.89
N GLU A 11 18.58 2.68 -11.44
CA GLU A 11 17.41 2.84 -10.58
C GLU A 11 16.15 2.25 -11.21
N ALA A 12 15.81 2.65 -12.45
CA ALA A 12 14.64 2.13 -13.15
C ALA A 12 14.68 0.60 -13.35
N LYS A 13 15.86 0.04 -13.65
CA LYS A 13 16.03 -1.42 -13.74
C LYS A 13 15.80 -2.10 -12.39
N MET A 14 16.34 -1.53 -11.31
CA MET A 14 16.16 -2.06 -9.96
C MET A 14 14.68 -2.06 -9.57
N GLU A 15 13.95 -0.98 -9.85
CA GLU A 15 12.52 -0.87 -9.57
C GLU A 15 11.71 -1.93 -10.33
N ILE A 16 11.95 -2.09 -11.64
CA ILE A 16 11.26 -3.08 -12.47
C ILE A 16 11.50 -4.50 -11.96
N VAL A 17 12.76 -4.83 -11.66
CA VAL A 17 13.12 -6.17 -11.14
C VAL A 17 12.48 -6.42 -9.79
N SER A 18 12.54 -5.46 -8.88
CA SER A 18 11.98 -5.60 -7.54
C SER A 18 10.46 -5.70 -7.56
N SER A 19 9.79 -4.92 -8.42
CA SER A 19 8.35 -5.01 -8.66
C SER A 19 7.94 -6.38 -9.21
N ALA A 20 8.71 -6.91 -10.17
CA ALA A 20 8.47 -8.24 -10.73
C ALA A 20 8.68 -9.36 -9.69
N LEU A 21 9.68 -9.24 -8.81
CA LEU A 21 9.88 -10.18 -7.71
C LEU A 21 8.69 -10.16 -6.73
N ARG A 22 8.25 -8.98 -6.28
CA ARG A 22 7.05 -8.82 -5.42
C ARG A 22 5.80 -9.41 -6.07
N GLN A 23 5.59 -9.14 -7.35
CA GLN A 23 4.44 -9.70 -8.06
C GLN A 23 4.46 -11.24 -8.04
N ARG A 24 5.64 -11.87 -8.07
CA ARG A 24 5.79 -13.33 -7.99
C ARG A 24 5.61 -13.90 -6.59
N GLU A 25 5.45 -13.10 -5.54
CA GLU A 25 5.19 -13.62 -4.19
C GLU A 25 3.78 -14.21 -4.05
N THR A 26 2.82 -13.71 -4.82
CA THR A 26 1.41 -14.11 -4.68
C THR A 26 0.95 -15.04 -5.81
N SER A 27 0.04 -15.96 -5.48
CA SER A 27 -0.61 -16.81 -6.49
C SER A 27 -1.32 -15.99 -7.57
N SER A 28 -2.00 -14.91 -7.18
CA SER A 28 -2.66 -13.99 -8.12
C SER A 28 -1.66 -13.31 -9.03
N GLY A 29 -0.55 -12.79 -8.48
CA GLY A 29 0.47 -12.13 -9.29
C GLY A 29 1.15 -13.06 -10.29
N ARG A 30 1.46 -14.32 -9.89
CA ARG A 30 1.93 -15.37 -10.82
C ARG A 30 0.90 -15.68 -11.90
N ALA A 31 -0.37 -15.81 -11.55
CA ALA A 31 -1.45 -16.08 -12.51
C ALA A 31 -1.60 -14.95 -13.54
N PHE A 32 -1.57 -13.69 -13.09
CA PHE A 32 -1.60 -12.53 -14.00
C PHE A 32 -0.38 -12.44 -14.89
N LEU A 33 0.82 -12.75 -14.37
CA LEU A 33 2.05 -12.81 -15.16
C LEU A 33 1.95 -13.83 -16.29
N LEU A 34 1.56 -15.07 -15.98
CA LEU A 34 1.39 -16.15 -16.96
C LEU A 34 0.27 -15.84 -17.96
N GLY A 35 -0.87 -15.34 -17.48
CA GLY A 35 -2.00 -14.96 -18.32
C GLY A 35 -1.65 -13.84 -19.31
N ARG A 36 -0.97 -12.79 -18.85
CA ARG A 36 -0.46 -11.73 -19.72
C ARG A 36 0.48 -12.29 -20.77
N ALA A 37 1.46 -13.10 -20.36
CA ALA A 37 2.46 -13.66 -21.27
C ALA A 37 1.82 -14.54 -22.36
N LEU A 38 0.85 -15.39 -21.98
CA LEU A 38 0.09 -16.19 -22.94
C LEU A 38 -0.72 -15.32 -23.91
N VAL A 39 -1.41 -14.28 -23.42
CA VAL A 39 -2.24 -13.42 -24.29
C VAL A 39 -1.40 -12.53 -25.20
N SER A 40 -0.32 -11.94 -24.71
CA SER A 40 0.46 -10.96 -25.48
C SER A 40 1.59 -11.58 -26.29
N GLN A 41 2.19 -12.69 -25.83
CA GLN A 41 3.38 -13.30 -26.44
C GLN A 41 3.13 -14.72 -26.94
N ASN A 42 1.96 -15.31 -26.62
CA ASN A 42 1.66 -16.72 -26.88
C ASN A 42 2.72 -17.68 -26.31
N ASP A 43 3.35 -17.28 -25.21
CA ASP A 43 4.41 -18.04 -24.53
C ASP A 43 4.30 -17.82 -23.01
N PRO A 44 3.87 -18.82 -22.23
CA PRO A 44 3.77 -18.71 -20.78
C PRO A 44 5.14 -18.68 -20.08
N SER A 45 6.24 -19.03 -20.76
CA SER A 45 7.60 -19.00 -20.22
C SER A 45 8.32 -17.66 -20.43
N ALA A 46 7.77 -16.78 -21.26
CA ALA A 46 8.35 -15.46 -21.55
C ALA A 46 8.73 -14.63 -20.30
N PRO A 47 7.97 -14.65 -19.18
CA PRO A 47 8.35 -13.89 -17.99
C PRO A 47 9.73 -14.26 -17.40
N ASP A 48 10.25 -15.46 -17.68
CA ASP A 48 11.56 -15.88 -17.19
C ASP A 48 12.70 -15.18 -17.94
N ALA A 49 12.48 -14.86 -19.23
CA ALA A 49 13.43 -14.12 -20.05
C ALA A 49 13.27 -12.59 -19.91
N ASP A 50 12.07 -12.10 -19.56
CA ASP A 50 11.75 -10.66 -19.46
C ASP A 50 12.75 -9.91 -18.54
N LEU A 51 13.12 -10.48 -17.40
CA LEU A 51 14.03 -9.84 -16.45
C LEU A 51 15.46 -9.73 -17.00
N ALA A 52 15.95 -10.76 -17.70
CA ALA A 52 17.24 -10.71 -18.36
C ALA A 52 17.25 -9.67 -19.49
N ALA A 53 16.14 -9.55 -20.24
CA ALA A 53 15.99 -8.55 -21.27
C ALA A 53 15.99 -7.12 -20.70
N VAL A 54 15.30 -6.87 -19.57
CA VAL A 54 15.35 -5.58 -18.86
C VAL A 54 16.77 -5.25 -18.43
N GLN A 55 17.51 -6.22 -17.89
CA GLN A 55 18.91 -6.03 -17.49
C GLN A 55 19.82 -5.68 -18.67
N ALA A 56 19.54 -6.19 -19.87
CA ALA A 56 20.31 -5.90 -21.07
C ALA A 56 20.05 -4.50 -21.68
N VAL A 57 18.99 -3.79 -21.27
CA VAL A 57 18.64 -2.47 -21.82
C VAL A 57 19.76 -1.45 -21.60
N THR A 58 20.11 -0.69 -22.65
CA THR A 58 21.12 0.37 -22.56
C THR A 58 20.50 1.77 -22.56
N ILE A 59 21.28 2.79 -22.17
CA ILE A 59 20.87 4.21 -22.29
C ILE A 59 20.52 4.53 -23.75
N ALA A 60 21.30 3.99 -24.69
CA ALA A 60 21.06 4.19 -26.12
C ALA A 60 19.71 3.62 -26.58
N ASP A 61 19.30 2.46 -26.04
CA ASP A 61 17.99 1.88 -26.31
C ASP A 61 16.85 2.76 -25.81
N VAL A 62 16.94 3.21 -24.56
CA VAL A 62 15.93 4.11 -23.96
C VAL A 62 15.79 5.37 -24.80
N GLN A 63 16.91 6.00 -25.17
CA GLN A 63 16.93 7.21 -25.99
C GLN A 63 16.37 6.98 -27.40
N ARG A 64 16.68 5.84 -28.01
CA ARG A 64 16.15 5.45 -29.32
C ARG A 64 14.63 5.26 -29.28
N VAL A 65 14.11 4.59 -28.26
CA VAL A 65 12.67 4.37 -28.07
C VAL A 65 11.96 5.68 -27.75
N ALA A 66 12.51 6.50 -26.84
CA ALA A 66 11.96 7.80 -26.50
C ALA A 66 11.81 8.71 -27.73
N ARG A 67 12.85 8.81 -28.58
CA ARG A 67 12.78 9.58 -29.84
C ARG A 67 11.73 9.07 -30.83
N LYS A 68 11.44 7.77 -30.81
CA LYS A 68 10.47 7.15 -31.72
C LYS A 68 9.03 7.38 -31.26
N TYR A 69 8.76 7.30 -29.96
CA TYR A 69 7.40 7.24 -29.43
C TYR A 69 6.96 8.49 -28.67
N LEU A 70 7.88 9.30 -28.14
CA LEU A 70 7.57 10.55 -27.44
C LEU A 70 7.70 11.76 -28.37
N ASP A 71 7.14 11.66 -29.58
CA ASP A 71 7.07 12.77 -30.53
C ASP A 71 6.04 13.79 -30.03
N GLU A 72 6.43 15.07 -29.94
CA GLU A 72 5.54 16.16 -29.52
C GLU A 72 4.30 16.31 -30.43
N ARG A 73 4.40 15.87 -31.69
CA ARG A 73 3.29 15.86 -32.64
C ARG A 73 2.30 14.71 -32.41
N ALA A 74 2.69 13.70 -31.64
CA ALA A 74 1.87 12.54 -31.28
C ALA A 74 1.37 12.61 -29.82
N ARG A 75 1.14 13.83 -29.30
CA ARG A 75 0.68 14.07 -27.93
C ARG A 75 -0.80 14.46 -27.89
N VAL A 76 -1.55 13.84 -26.98
CA VAL A 76 -2.85 14.35 -26.52
C VAL A 76 -2.67 14.96 -25.13
N SER A 77 -3.07 16.22 -24.97
CA SER A 77 -3.03 16.92 -23.68
C SER A 77 -4.44 17.08 -23.15
N VAL A 78 -4.73 16.51 -21.98
CA VAL A 78 -6.03 16.62 -21.31
C VAL A 78 -5.87 17.53 -20.10
N ARG A 79 -6.69 18.58 -20.02
CA ARG A 79 -6.72 19.51 -18.88
C ARG A 79 -8.09 19.43 -18.21
N TYR A 80 -8.13 18.86 -17.01
CA TYR A 80 -9.31 18.87 -16.16
C TYR A 80 -9.42 20.23 -15.48
N GLN A 81 -10.59 20.86 -15.54
CA GLN A 81 -10.91 22.12 -14.86
C GLN A 81 -12.09 21.88 -13.93
N ASP A 82 -12.15 22.63 -12.83
CA ASP A 82 -13.32 22.61 -11.97
C ASP A 82 -14.52 23.18 -12.73
N GLU A 83 -15.71 22.61 -12.51
CA GLU A 83 -16.93 23.01 -13.19
C GLU A 83 -17.27 24.49 -12.99
N SER A 84 -16.90 25.06 -11.84
CA SER A 84 -17.07 26.50 -11.56
C SER A 84 -16.28 27.41 -12.50
N GLN A 85 -15.27 26.88 -13.21
CA GLN A 85 -14.42 27.62 -14.15
C GLN A 85 -14.91 27.53 -15.60
N ARG A 86 -16.09 26.95 -15.85
CA ARG A 86 -16.65 26.84 -17.20
C ARG A 86 -16.78 28.23 -17.85
N PRO A 87 -16.21 28.46 -19.05
CA PRO A 87 -16.36 29.73 -19.75
C PRO A 87 -17.83 30.07 -20.01
N ALA A 88 -18.21 31.33 -19.81
CA ALA A 88 -19.58 31.79 -20.05
C ALA A 88 -19.98 31.56 -21.52
N GLY A 89 -21.17 30.99 -21.74
CA GLY A 89 -21.68 30.67 -23.07
C GLY A 89 -21.23 29.31 -23.63
N VAL A 90 -20.30 28.63 -22.97
CA VAL A 90 -20.08 27.19 -23.19
C VAL A 90 -21.14 26.45 -22.38
N GLY A 91 -22.02 25.72 -23.06
CA GLY A 91 -23.05 24.91 -22.40
C GLY A 91 -22.43 23.85 -21.49
N GLU A 92 -23.24 23.19 -20.65
CA GLU A 92 -22.82 21.90 -20.11
C GLU A 92 -22.35 21.02 -21.27
N ASP A 93 -21.18 20.42 -21.13
CA ASP A 93 -20.74 19.36 -22.03
C ASP A 93 -21.87 18.33 -22.09
N SER A 94 -22.63 18.32 -23.18
CA SER A 94 -23.68 17.32 -23.40
C SER A 94 -23.03 16.03 -23.90
N TRP A 95 -22.09 15.49 -23.11
CA TRP A 95 -21.79 14.06 -23.13
C TRP A 95 -22.82 13.28 -22.32
N ARG A 96 -23.86 13.95 -21.79
CA ARG A 96 -25.18 13.31 -21.77
C ARG A 96 -25.38 12.78 -23.19
N ASN A 97 -25.52 11.47 -23.34
CA ASN A 97 -26.01 10.84 -24.56
C ASN A 97 -26.98 11.85 -25.25
N PRO A 98 -26.77 12.28 -26.50
CA PRO A 98 -27.57 13.35 -27.11
C PRO A 98 -29.06 13.00 -27.20
N ALA A 99 -29.38 11.72 -27.03
CA ALA A 99 -30.69 11.29 -26.55
C ALA A 99 -30.68 11.30 -25.02
N PRO A 100 -31.63 11.97 -24.30
CA PRO A 100 -31.81 11.74 -22.86
C PRO A 100 -31.68 10.24 -22.66
N VAL A 101 -30.82 9.79 -21.70
CA VAL A 101 -30.68 8.37 -21.38
C VAL A 101 -32.10 7.86 -21.44
N PRO A 102 -32.45 7.03 -22.45
CA PRO A 102 -33.85 6.81 -22.75
C PRO A 102 -34.47 6.53 -21.41
N THR A 103 -35.60 7.18 -21.09
CA THR A 103 -36.37 6.69 -19.96
C THR A 103 -36.52 5.23 -20.31
N PHE A 104 -35.73 4.38 -19.65
CA PHE A 104 -35.85 2.95 -19.78
C PHE A 104 -37.17 2.77 -19.05
N LEU A 105 -38.25 3.05 -19.77
CA LEU A 105 -39.57 2.59 -19.46
C LEU A 105 -39.38 1.11 -19.49
N THR A 106 -39.01 0.63 -18.31
CA THR A 106 -38.98 -0.74 -17.88
C THR A 106 -37.94 -1.54 -18.65
N VAL A 107 -37.09 -2.27 -17.92
CA VAL A 107 -36.78 -3.64 -18.37
C VAL A 107 -38.08 -4.16 -18.98
N PRO A 108 -38.14 -4.53 -20.29
CA PRO A 108 -39.39 -4.95 -20.91
C PRO A 108 -40.12 -5.86 -19.93
N PRO A 109 -41.42 -5.65 -19.66
CA PRO A 109 -42.13 -6.43 -18.65
C PRO A 109 -41.73 -7.89 -18.84
N ALA A 110 -41.18 -8.49 -17.77
CA ALA A 110 -40.43 -9.73 -17.87
C ALA A 110 -41.20 -10.72 -18.75
N ILE A 111 -40.69 -10.93 -19.97
CA ILE A 111 -41.37 -11.78 -20.97
C ILE A 111 -41.17 -13.26 -20.64
N LEU A 112 -40.23 -13.54 -19.73
CA LEU A 112 -39.98 -14.83 -19.13
C LEU A 112 -40.43 -14.77 -17.67
N PRO A 113 -40.91 -15.90 -17.12
CA PRO A 113 -41.07 -16.01 -15.67
C PRO A 113 -39.76 -15.65 -14.96
N ALA A 114 -39.86 -15.02 -13.79
CA ALA A 114 -38.69 -14.79 -12.96
C ALA A 114 -37.99 -16.13 -12.71
N ASN A 115 -36.66 -16.15 -12.82
CA ASN A 115 -35.90 -17.33 -12.44
C ASN A 115 -36.14 -17.58 -10.96
N GLU A 116 -36.95 -18.60 -10.65
CA GLU A 116 -37.08 -19.10 -9.30
C GLU A 116 -35.93 -20.07 -9.04
N LEU A 117 -35.32 -19.95 -7.87
CA LEU A 117 -34.42 -21.00 -7.42
C LEU A 117 -35.24 -22.30 -7.36
N LEU A 118 -34.77 -23.33 -8.07
CA LEU A 118 -35.35 -24.67 -7.93
C LEU A 118 -35.40 -25.06 -6.44
N PRO A 119 -36.34 -25.92 -6.02
CA PRO A 119 -36.33 -26.51 -4.68
C PRO A 119 -34.92 -27.04 -4.35
N GLU A 120 -34.50 -26.95 -3.08
CA GLU A 120 -33.13 -27.28 -2.65
C GLU A 120 -32.62 -28.64 -3.18
N GLY A 121 -33.51 -29.65 -3.28
CA GLY A 121 -33.18 -30.98 -3.79
C GLY A 121 -33.15 -31.15 -5.31
N GLU A 122 -33.58 -30.14 -6.06
CA GLU A 122 -33.59 -30.11 -7.54
C GLU A 122 -32.48 -29.24 -8.12
N ARG A 123 -31.77 -28.49 -7.26
CA ARG A 123 -30.60 -27.71 -7.66
C ARG A 123 -29.46 -28.66 -7.98
N MET A 124 -28.73 -28.37 -9.07
CA MET A 124 -27.43 -28.99 -9.29
C MET A 124 -26.55 -28.74 -8.06
N ALA A 125 -26.09 -29.82 -7.43
CA ALA A 125 -25.16 -29.72 -6.33
C ALA A 125 -23.89 -29.00 -6.81
N PRO A 126 -23.30 -28.10 -6.00
CA PRO A 126 -21.98 -27.57 -6.31
C PRO A 126 -21.00 -28.75 -6.45
N PRO A 127 -20.01 -28.66 -7.36
CA PRO A 127 -18.99 -29.69 -7.47
C PRO A 127 -18.37 -29.92 -6.09
N ALA A 128 -18.20 -31.19 -5.73
CA ALA A 128 -17.61 -31.55 -4.45
C ALA A 128 -16.22 -30.88 -4.33
N PRO A 129 -15.81 -30.44 -3.12
CA PRO A 129 -14.46 -29.96 -2.90
C PRO A 129 -13.46 -30.98 -3.44
N GLY A 130 -12.44 -30.49 -4.15
CA GLY A 130 -11.33 -31.34 -4.57
C GLY A 130 -10.58 -31.91 -3.36
N ALA A 131 -9.72 -32.89 -3.61
CA ALA A 131 -8.86 -33.44 -2.56
C ALA A 131 -8.05 -32.32 -1.87
N VAL A 132 -8.04 -32.33 -0.53
CA VAL A 132 -7.25 -31.38 0.26
C VAL A 132 -5.79 -31.52 -0.13
N ARG A 133 -5.18 -30.42 -0.61
CA ARG A 133 -3.74 -30.37 -0.87
C ARG A 133 -3.05 -29.95 0.43
N ALA A 134 -2.22 -30.83 0.98
CA ALA A 134 -1.36 -30.48 2.10
C ALA A 134 -0.36 -29.41 1.64
N MET A 135 -0.51 -28.19 2.14
CA MET A 135 0.51 -27.15 1.97
C MET A 135 1.52 -27.29 3.10
N ALA A 136 2.81 -27.31 2.74
CA ALA A 136 3.87 -27.18 3.73
C ALA A 136 3.82 -25.75 4.29
N ALA A 137 3.37 -25.61 5.54
CA ALA A 137 3.45 -24.34 6.22
C ALA A 137 4.93 -24.03 6.54
N PRO A 138 5.36 -22.77 6.40
CA PRO A 138 6.71 -22.39 6.79
C PRO A 138 6.90 -22.59 8.29
N THR A 139 8.11 -22.96 8.70
CA THR A 139 8.44 -23.08 10.12
C THR A 139 8.56 -21.67 10.71
N VAL A 140 7.72 -21.37 11.69
CA VAL A 140 7.74 -20.09 12.41
C VAL A 140 8.59 -20.24 13.66
N VAL A 141 9.58 -19.36 13.82
CA VAL A 141 10.40 -19.28 15.03
C VAL A 141 10.34 -17.88 15.60
N GLU A 142 10.56 -17.78 16.90
CA GLU A 142 10.42 -16.54 17.64
C GLU A 142 11.59 -16.34 18.60
N ARG A 143 12.05 -15.09 18.73
CA ARG A 143 13.00 -14.65 19.75
C ARG A 143 12.63 -13.27 20.26
N THR A 144 13.02 -12.98 21.49
CA THR A 144 12.93 -11.62 22.04
C THR A 144 14.34 -11.03 22.07
N LEU A 145 14.53 -9.86 21.47
CA LEU A 145 15.79 -9.14 21.51
C LEU A 145 16.07 -8.59 22.92
N SER A 146 17.31 -8.19 23.18
CA SER A 146 17.72 -7.63 24.48
C SER A 146 16.89 -6.40 24.87
N ASN A 147 16.49 -5.58 23.90
CA ASN A 147 15.63 -4.41 24.08
C ASN A 147 14.13 -4.75 24.17
N GLY A 148 13.73 -6.02 24.22
CA GLY A 148 12.34 -6.45 24.48
C GLY A 148 11.47 -6.55 23.25
N LEU A 149 11.99 -6.20 22.08
CA LEU A 149 11.29 -6.41 20.83
C LEU A 149 11.12 -7.91 20.59
N ARG A 150 9.87 -8.34 20.47
CA ARG A 150 9.53 -9.69 20.00
C ARG A 150 9.77 -9.76 18.50
N VAL A 151 10.52 -10.75 18.03
CA VAL A 151 10.82 -10.98 16.62
C VAL A 151 10.29 -12.35 16.23
N ILE A 152 9.47 -12.40 15.19
CA ILE A 152 8.87 -13.62 14.64
C ILE A 152 9.39 -13.76 13.21
N ALA A 153 10.04 -14.87 12.89
CA ALA A 153 10.67 -15.10 11.59
C ALA A 153 10.16 -16.40 10.94
N ALA A 154 9.92 -16.36 9.64
CA ALA A 154 9.57 -17.54 8.84
C ALA A 154 9.99 -17.35 7.37
N LYS A 155 10.83 -18.26 6.85
CA LYS A 155 11.12 -18.33 5.42
C LYS A 155 9.88 -18.83 4.68
N SER A 156 9.27 -17.98 3.87
CA SER A 156 7.97 -18.23 3.22
C SER A 156 8.06 -18.40 1.71
N THR A 157 9.22 -18.10 1.12
CA THR A 157 9.47 -18.17 -0.33
C THR A 157 10.96 -18.38 -0.58
N ASP A 158 11.33 -18.78 -1.80
CA ASP A 158 12.73 -18.82 -2.27
C ASP A 158 13.10 -17.57 -3.09
N LEU A 159 12.17 -16.61 -3.21
CA LEU A 159 12.46 -15.32 -3.84
C LEU A 159 13.36 -14.50 -2.90
N PRO A 160 14.41 -13.83 -3.41
CA PRO A 160 15.38 -13.08 -2.60
C PRO A 160 14.82 -11.72 -2.16
N ILE A 161 13.75 -11.76 -1.37
CA ILE A 161 13.00 -10.60 -0.88
C ILE A 161 12.74 -10.76 0.61
N VAL A 162 12.81 -9.66 1.34
CA VAL A 162 12.51 -9.56 2.76
C VAL A 162 11.30 -8.66 2.93
N ASN A 163 10.29 -9.16 3.64
CA ASN A 163 9.17 -8.39 4.13
C ASN A 163 9.28 -8.34 5.65
N ALA A 164 9.35 -7.14 6.22
CA ALA A 164 9.25 -6.97 7.66
C ALA A 164 8.04 -6.10 8.01
N GLN A 165 7.28 -6.50 9.01
CA GLN A 165 6.14 -5.76 9.52
C GLN A 165 6.30 -5.59 11.03
N LEU A 166 6.51 -4.35 11.45
CA LEU A 166 6.48 -3.95 12.85
C LEU A 166 5.02 -3.69 13.24
N VAL A 167 4.50 -4.49 14.15
CA VAL A 167 3.16 -4.37 14.72
C VAL A 167 3.30 -3.80 16.12
N ILE A 168 2.80 -2.59 16.32
CA ILE A 168 2.87 -1.84 17.58
C ILE A 168 1.46 -1.83 18.17
N ALA A 169 1.29 -2.32 19.40
CA ALA A 169 0.00 -2.22 20.06
C ALA A 169 -0.34 -0.75 20.34
N GLY A 170 -1.60 -0.36 20.12
CA GLY A 170 -1.99 1.05 20.08
C GLY A 170 -2.33 1.47 18.65
N GLY A 171 -3.60 1.30 18.30
CA GLY A 171 -4.20 1.77 17.05
C GLY A 171 -5.26 2.83 17.30
N ALA A 172 -6.25 2.94 16.42
CA ALA A 172 -7.31 3.93 16.51
C ALA A 172 -8.19 3.83 17.77
N ALA A 173 -8.26 2.66 18.42
CA ALA A 173 -8.94 2.52 19.71
C ALA A 173 -8.21 3.27 20.84
N ALA A 174 -6.93 3.60 20.64
CA ALA A 174 -6.17 4.46 21.54
C ALA A 174 -6.29 5.96 21.20
N ASP A 175 -6.99 6.33 20.12
CA ASP A 175 -7.19 7.73 19.77
C ASP A 175 -8.03 8.43 20.86
N PRO A 176 -7.59 9.60 21.34
CA PRO A 176 -8.42 10.40 22.24
C PRO A 176 -9.77 10.77 21.63
N SER A 177 -10.77 11.01 22.47
CA SER A 177 -12.07 11.50 22.00
C SER A 177 -11.91 12.79 21.18
N GLY A 178 -12.55 12.83 20.00
CA GLY A 178 -12.42 13.94 19.06
C GLY A 178 -11.11 13.98 18.25
N ARG A 179 -10.23 12.97 18.39
CA ARG A 179 -8.97 12.82 17.65
C ARG A 179 -8.88 11.55 16.83
N ALA A 180 -10.04 11.04 16.40
CA ALA A 180 -10.15 9.92 15.48
C ALA A 180 -9.20 10.10 14.27
N GLY A 181 -8.40 9.08 13.99
CA GLY A 181 -7.38 9.06 12.93
C GLY A 181 -5.98 9.45 13.40
N LEU A 182 -5.75 9.71 14.70
CA LEU A 182 -4.45 10.09 15.23
C LEU A 182 -3.41 9.00 15.01
N ALA A 183 -3.69 7.75 15.41
CA ALA A 183 -2.79 6.62 15.19
C ALA A 183 -2.41 6.44 13.71
N SER A 184 -3.41 6.55 12.82
CA SER A 184 -3.21 6.40 11.37
C SER A 184 -2.37 7.55 10.79
N MET A 185 -2.62 8.79 11.24
CA MET A 185 -1.86 9.96 10.82
C MET A 185 -0.42 9.91 11.32
N THR A 186 -0.18 9.46 12.56
CA THR A 186 1.18 9.23 13.09
C THR A 186 1.92 8.21 12.24
N ALA A 187 1.30 7.07 11.93
CA ALA A 187 1.92 6.01 11.13
C ALA A 187 2.23 6.45 9.69
N GLY A 188 1.30 7.15 9.05
CA GLY A 188 1.46 7.62 7.68
C GLY A 188 2.46 8.77 7.54
N LEU A 189 2.66 9.57 8.59
CA LEU A 189 3.65 10.65 8.60
C LEU A 189 5.06 10.20 8.99
N ALA A 190 5.21 9.03 9.59
CA ALA A 190 6.52 8.56 10.08
C ALA A 190 7.57 8.46 8.96
N SER A 191 7.14 8.17 7.71
CA SER A 191 8.03 8.13 6.54
C SER A 191 8.09 9.44 5.74
N GLU A 192 7.39 10.50 6.16
CA GLU A 192 7.38 11.82 5.49
C GLU A 192 8.54 12.73 5.97
N GLY A 193 9.54 12.13 6.61
CA GLY A 193 10.75 12.79 7.11
C GLY A 193 11.24 12.07 8.35
N ALA A 194 12.48 11.59 8.33
CA ALA A 194 13.05 10.80 9.42
C ALA A 194 14.57 10.77 9.38
N GLY A 195 15.20 10.76 10.55
CA GLY A 195 16.65 10.60 10.68
C GLY A 195 17.48 11.68 9.97
N GLY A 196 16.90 12.87 9.77
CA GLY A 196 17.52 13.98 9.04
C GLY A 196 17.37 13.93 7.52
N ARG A 197 16.56 13.00 6.99
CA ARG A 197 16.19 12.93 5.57
C ARG A 197 14.76 13.41 5.37
N SER A 198 14.54 14.25 4.37
CA SER A 198 13.21 14.68 3.94
C SER A 198 12.43 13.55 3.25
N ALA A 199 11.10 13.67 3.16
CA ALA A 199 10.26 12.69 2.45
C ALA A 199 10.77 12.37 1.02
N PRO A 200 11.15 13.35 0.18
CA PRO A 200 11.68 13.07 -1.16
C PRO A 200 13.05 12.39 -1.16
N GLU A 201 13.87 12.56 -0.11
CA GLU A 201 15.16 11.86 0.03
C GLU A 201 14.95 10.41 0.47
N ILE A 202 14.01 10.17 1.40
CA ILE A 202 13.61 8.82 1.80
C ILE A 202 13.03 8.08 0.58
N ALA A 203 12.10 8.70 -0.15
CA ALA A 203 11.50 8.11 -1.35
C ALA A 203 12.55 7.71 -2.40
N ARG A 204 13.46 8.64 -2.77
CA ARG A 204 14.56 8.35 -3.71
C ARG A 204 15.50 7.26 -3.21
N THR A 205 15.79 7.23 -1.91
CA THR A 205 16.64 6.17 -1.33
C THR A 205 15.95 4.81 -1.47
N LEU A 206 14.65 4.72 -1.16
CA LEU A 206 13.91 3.47 -1.29
C LEU A 206 13.77 3.02 -2.74
N GLU A 207 13.50 3.96 -3.66
CA GLU A 207 13.41 3.72 -5.11
C GLU A 207 14.72 3.15 -5.67
N ALA A 208 15.85 3.79 -5.38
CA ALA A 208 17.18 3.32 -5.77
C ALA A 208 17.53 1.92 -5.21
N LEU A 209 16.93 1.55 -4.06
CA LEU A 209 17.11 0.25 -3.42
C LEU A 209 16.05 -0.79 -3.82
N GLY A 210 15.11 -0.43 -4.70
CA GLY A 210 14.01 -1.30 -5.13
C GLY A 210 13.00 -1.61 -4.02
N ALA A 211 12.97 -0.81 -2.97
CA ALA A 211 12.28 -1.06 -1.73
C ALA A 211 11.08 -0.16 -1.50
N ASN A 212 10.26 -0.50 -0.52
CA ASN A 212 9.22 0.38 0.00
C ASN A 212 9.15 0.29 1.53
N ILE A 213 8.71 1.39 2.13
CA ILE A 213 8.33 1.50 3.53
C ILE A 213 7.01 2.24 3.58
N GLY A 214 6.13 1.84 4.48
CA GLY A 214 4.88 2.54 4.74
C GLY A 214 4.32 2.22 6.11
N GLY A 215 3.25 2.92 6.46
CA GLY A 215 2.60 2.75 7.74
C GLY A 215 1.10 3.01 7.69
N GLY A 216 0.40 2.48 8.68
CA GLY A 216 -1.04 2.67 8.87
C GLY A 216 -1.46 2.18 10.25
N ALA A 217 -2.74 2.35 10.58
CA ALA A 217 -3.29 1.86 11.83
C ALA A 217 -4.63 1.16 11.62
N GLY A 218 -4.81 0.04 12.30
CA GLY A 218 -6.11 -0.59 12.54
C GLY A 218 -6.70 -0.09 13.86
N ALA A 219 -7.71 -0.80 14.38
CA ALA A 219 -8.29 -0.48 15.68
C ALA A 219 -7.27 -0.70 16.82
N ASP A 220 -6.62 -1.86 16.83
CA ASP A 220 -5.79 -2.31 17.97
C ASP A 220 -4.31 -2.00 17.82
N SER A 221 -3.83 -1.80 16.60
CA SER A 221 -2.41 -1.69 16.32
C SER A 221 -2.09 -0.64 15.28
N THR A 222 -0.92 -0.03 15.44
CA THR A 222 -0.21 0.70 14.40
C THR A 222 0.80 -0.25 13.74
N THR A 223 0.89 -0.20 12.42
CA THR A 223 1.82 -1.04 11.65
C THR A 223 2.76 -0.18 10.82
N VAL A 224 4.05 -0.51 10.83
CA VAL A 224 5.04 -0.01 9.88
C VAL A 224 5.61 -1.21 9.14
N PHE A 225 5.61 -1.18 7.81
CA PHE A 225 6.11 -2.28 6.99
C PHE A 225 7.29 -1.84 6.14
N MET A 226 8.11 -2.82 5.75
CA MET A 226 9.12 -2.71 4.70
C MET A 226 9.04 -3.92 3.77
N SER A 227 9.35 -3.70 2.49
CA SER A 227 9.62 -4.76 1.52
C SER A 227 10.85 -4.38 0.70
N ALA A 228 11.84 -5.25 0.64
CA ALA A 228 13.11 -4.98 -0.06
C ALA A 228 13.75 -6.27 -0.59
N PRO A 229 14.48 -6.21 -1.72
CA PRO A 229 15.41 -7.29 -2.09
C PRO A 229 16.39 -7.60 -0.95
N GLU A 230 16.75 -8.87 -0.77
CA GLU A 230 17.71 -9.29 0.28
C GLU A 230 19.04 -8.53 0.18
N ALA A 231 19.49 -8.26 -1.05
CA ALA A 231 20.73 -7.54 -1.31
C ALA A 231 20.75 -6.10 -0.78
N SER A 232 19.58 -5.46 -0.61
CA SER A 232 19.45 -4.10 -0.09
C SER A 232 18.79 -4.05 1.29
N ALA A 233 18.44 -5.20 1.88
CA ALA A 233 17.64 -5.29 3.11
C ALA A 233 18.27 -4.52 4.27
N ASP A 234 19.58 -4.65 4.53
CA ASP A 234 20.25 -3.94 5.63
C ASP A 234 20.21 -2.40 5.45
N GLN A 235 20.35 -1.91 4.21
CA GLN A 235 20.31 -0.47 3.92
C GLN A 235 18.90 0.10 4.11
N VAL A 236 17.88 -0.65 3.68
CA VAL A 236 16.47 -0.28 3.88
C VAL A 236 16.09 -0.41 5.35
N GLY A 237 16.63 -1.41 6.05
CA GLY A 237 16.47 -1.60 7.49
C GLY A 237 16.95 -0.40 8.30
N ALA A 238 18.07 0.22 7.90
CA ALA A 238 18.52 1.47 8.52
C ALA A 238 17.53 2.63 8.31
N VAL A 239 16.88 2.72 7.14
CA VAL A 239 15.82 3.71 6.90
C VAL A 239 14.58 3.39 7.74
N LEU A 240 14.19 2.11 7.86
CA LEU A 240 13.09 1.68 8.72
C LEU A 240 13.37 2.05 10.19
N ALA A 241 14.60 1.85 10.66
CA ALA A 241 15.01 2.22 12.01
C ALA A 241 14.78 3.72 12.28
N ASP A 242 15.15 4.57 11.33
CA ASP A 242 14.93 6.01 11.40
C ASP A 242 13.44 6.38 11.38
N VAL A 243 12.66 5.78 10.49
CA VAL A 243 11.20 5.98 10.40
C VAL A 243 10.50 5.58 11.70
N VAL A 244 10.95 4.49 12.34
CA VAL A 244 10.37 4.00 13.59
C VAL A 244 10.79 4.85 14.79
N GLN A 245 12.06 5.22 14.89
CA GLN A 245 12.62 5.78 16.12
C GLN A 245 12.76 7.30 16.09
N ARG A 246 12.94 7.89 14.91
CA ARG A 246 13.30 9.31 14.73
C ARG A 246 12.52 9.99 13.59
N PRO A 247 11.17 9.87 13.53
CA PRO A 247 10.36 10.64 12.59
C PRO A 247 10.36 12.13 12.94
N ASP A 248 10.45 13.00 11.93
CA ASP A 248 10.56 14.45 12.12
C ASP A 248 9.20 15.12 12.43
N PHE A 249 8.13 14.53 11.89
CA PHE A 249 6.76 15.07 11.92
C PHE A 249 6.69 16.56 11.57
N ALA A 250 7.45 17.02 10.56
CA ALA A 250 7.54 18.44 10.23
C ALA A 250 6.16 19.08 9.99
N GLU A 251 5.93 20.29 10.50
CA GLU A 251 4.61 20.94 10.48
C GLU A 251 4.06 21.11 9.06
N THR A 252 4.92 21.32 8.07
CA THR A 252 4.55 21.38 6.65
C THR A 252 4.00 20.05 6.14
N GLU A 253 4.57 18.93 6.58
CA GLU A 253 4.15 17.58 6.22
C GLU A 253 2.82 17.23 6.89
N VAL A 254 2.69 17.58 8.18
CA VAL A 254 1.44 17.46 8.95
C VAL A 254 0.30 18.21 8.27
N ALA A 255 0.51 19.49 7.92
CA ALA A 255 -0.51 20.31 7.27
C ALA A 255 -0.88 19.78 5.87
N ARG A 256 0.11 19.34 5.09
CA ARG A 256 -0.13 18.72 3.77
C ARG A 256 -0.92 17.42 3.89
N ASN A 257 -0.53 16.54 4.82
CA ASN A 257 -1.19 15.26 5.03
C ASN A 257 -2.63 15.45 5.56
N ARG A 258 -2.84 16.36 6.52
CA ARG A 258 -4.18 16.77 7.00
C ARG A 258 -5.09 17.19 5.84
N THR A 259 -4.60 18.05 4.95
CA THR A 259 -5.37 18.52 3.79
C THR A 259 -5.71 17.36 2.85
N ARG A 260 -4.74 16.49 2.54
CA ARG A 260 -4.95 15.30 1.70
C ARG A 260 -5.97 14.35 2.32
N ALA A 261 -5.85 14.05 3.61
CA ALA A 261 -6.74 13.16 4.35
C ALA A 261 -8.18 13.70 4.41
N VAL A 262 -8.37 15.00 4.72
CA VAL A 262 -9.69 15.64 4.72
C VAL A 262 -10.35 15.57 3.35
N ASN A 263 -9.60 15.80 2.26
CA ASN A 263 -10.13 15.72 0.90
C ASN A 263 -10.50 14.28 0.52
N ALA A 264 -9.65 13.30 0.85
CA ALA A 264 -9.95 11.90 0.62
C ALA A 264 -11.23 11.45 1.39
N LEU A 265 -11.37 11.88 2.65
CA LEU A 265 -12.57 11.61 3.44
C LEU A 265 -13.82 12.25 2.84
N ARG A 266 -13.73 13.48 2.31
CA ARG A 266 -14.86 14.13 1.62
C ARG A 266 -15.30 13.36 0.37
N VAL A 267 -14.36 12.78 -0.38
CA VAL A 267 -14.67 11.91 -1.52
C VAL A 267 -15.34 10.62 -1.03
N ASN A 268 -14.78 9.97 0.00
CA ASN A 268 -15.36 8.75 0.57
C ASN A 268 -16.78 8.95 1.11
N LEU A 269 -17.08 10.11 1.70
CA LEU A 269 -18.43 10.43 2.20
C LEU A 269 -19.48 10.58 1.08
N ARG A 270 -19.07 10.69 -0.19
CA ARG A 270 -19.97 10.70 -1.36
C ARG A 270 -20.20 9.30 -1.93
N GLN A 271 -19.50 8.29 -1.42
CA GLN A 271 -19.61 6.91 -1.85
C GLN A 271 -20.48 6.12 -0.87
N PRO A 272 -21.55 5.43 -1.33
CA PRO A 272 -22.48 4.73 -0.43
C PRO A 272 -21.81 3.69 0.48
N GLY A 273 -20.84 2.93 -0.05
CA GLY A 273 -20.15 1.88 0.71
C GLY A 273 -19.34 2.41 1.90
N PRO A 274 -18.34 3.28 1.70
CA PRO A 274 -17.59 3.89 2.78
C PRO A 274 -18.46 4.64 3.79
N LEU A 275 -19.47 5.39 3.32
CA LEU A 275 -20.41 6.08 4.22
C LEU A 275 -21.19 5.09 5.09
N ALA A 276 -21.73 4.02 4.52
CA ALA A 276 -22.44 2.99 5.26
C ALA A 276 -21.54 2.34 6.32
N ASN A 277 -20.27 2.06 5.99
CA ASN A 277 -19.31 1.49 6.95
C ASN A 277 -19.03 2.44 8.13
N LEU A 278 -18.85 3.74 7.86
CA LEU A 278 -18.65 4.74 8.93
C LEU A 278 -19.84 4.80 9.90
N VAL A 279 -21.07 4.76 9.36
CA VAL A 279 -22.29 4.74 10.18
C VAL A 279 -22.43 3.42 10.94
N LEU A 280 -22.15 2.29 10.28
CA LEU A 280 -22.27 0.96 10.87
C LEU A 280 -21.36 0.78 12.09
N ILE A 281 -20.08 1.18 11.98
CA ILE A 281 -19.12 1.11 13.10
C ILE A 281 -19.65 1.89 14.31
N ARG A 282 -20.18 3.10 14.07
CA ARG A 282 -20.74 3.95 15.12
C ARG A 282 -22.00 3.34 15.76
N LEU A 283 -22.88 2.73 14.96
CA LEU A 283 -24.09 2.06 15.46
C LEU A 283 -23.75 0.80 16.27
N ALA A 284 -22.76 0.03 15.84
CA ALA A 284 -22.38 -1.23 16.49
C ALA A 284 -21.70 -1.00 17.85
N PHE A 285 -20.83 -0.01 17.95
CA PHE A 285 -19.95 0.16 19.11
C PHE A 285 -20.24 1.41 19.95
N GLY A 286 -21.11 2.31 19.50
CA GLY A 286 -21.43 3.53 20.24
C GLY A 286 -20.16 4.32 20.55
N ASP A 287 -20.08 4.90 21.76
CA ASP A 287 -18.94 5.72 22.21
C ASP A 287 -17.73 4.89 22.66
N ALA A 288 -17.78 3.57 22.52
CA ALA A 288 -16.65 2.71 22.83
C ALA A 288 -15.45 3.02 21.91
N PRO A 289 -14.21 2.68 22.33
CA PRO A 289 -13.01 2.88 21.52
C PRO A 289 -13.12 2.39 20.06
N TYR A 290 -13.81 1.27 19.82
CA TYR A 290 -14.03 0.71 18.48
C TYR A 290 -15.11 1.42 17.65
N GLY A 291 -15.91 2.31 18.24
CA GLY A 291 -16.95 3.08 17.54
C GLY A 291 -16.42 4.28 16.77
N THR A 292 -15.11 4.49 16.82
CA THR A 292 -14.41 5.59 16.16
C THR A 292 -13.77 5.08 14.87
N PRO A 293 -13.98 5.76 13.72
CA PRO A 293 -13.37 5.31 12.46
C PRO A 293 -11.85 5.50 12.49
N SER A 294 -11.09 4.44 12.19
CA SER A 294 -9.62 4.49 12.15
C SER A 294 -9.05 5.45 11.11
N SER A 295 -9.84 5.76 10.07
CA SER A 295 -9.51 6.79 9.08
C SER A 295 -9.69 8.22 9.58
N GLY A 296 -10.30 8.39 10.76
CA GLY A 296 -10.78 9.67 11.25
C GLY A 296 -11.99 10.21 10.49
N THR A 297 -12.35 11.44 10.82
CA THR A 297 -13.40 12.25 10.22
C THR A 297 -12.83 13.58 9.74
N PRO A 298 -13.46 14.29 8.79
CA PRO A 298 -12.99 15.62 8.39
C PRO A 298 -12.78 16.57 9.59
N THR A 299 -13.64 16.49 10.60
CA THR A 299 -13.56 17.29 11.82
C THR A 299 -12.39 16.88 12.71
N SER A 300 -12.25 15.58 13.00
CA SER A 300 -11.18 15.10 13.89
C SER A 300 -9.80 15.27 13.27
N ILE A 301 -9.63 14.91 11.99
CA ILE A 301 -8.38 15.10 11.25
C ILE A 301 -8.01 16.58 11.20
N GLY A 302 -9.00 17.46 10.98
CA GLY A 302 -8.83 18.91 11.01
C GLY A 302 -8.29 19.44 12.35
N ALA A 303 -8.58 18.75 13.45
CA ALA A 303 -8.26 19.18 14.81
C ALA A 303 -6.99 18.54 15.41
N ILE A 304 -6.45 17.48 14.79
CA ILE A 304 -5.22 16.82 15.24
C ILE A 304 -4.03 17.78 15.11
N THR A 305 -3.26 17.96 16.17
CA THR A 305 -2.04 18.79 16.19
C THR A 305 -0.77 17.94 16.01
N ARG A 306 0.34 18.59 15.64
CA ARG A 306 1.66 17.94 15.59
C ARG A 306 2.08 17.39 16.97
N ASP A 307 1.83 18.16 18.03
CA ASP A 307 2.20 17.73 19.38
C ASP A 307 1.44 16.48 19.82
N GLU A 308 0.18 16.32 19.41
CA GLU A 308 -0.59 15.09 19.65
C GLU A 308 -0.02 13.91 18.86
N ILE A 309 0.47 14.13 17.63
CA ILE A 309 1.14 13.10 16.81
C ILE A 309 2.43 12.63 17.48
N VAL A 310 3.27 13.57 17.92
CA VAL A 310 4.53 13.29 18.64
C VAL A 310 4.22 12.54 19.94
N ALA A 311 3.28 13.03 20.74
CA ALA A 311 2.91 12.40 22.01
C ALA A 311 2.32 10.98 21.81
N PHE A 312 1.61 10.74 20.71
CA PHE A 312 1.14 9.39 20.37
C PHE A 312 2.30 8.46 20.02
N HIS A 313 3.25 8.93 19.22
CA HIS A 313 4.47 8.18 18.89
C HIS A 313 5.26 7.83 20.15
N ASP A 314 5.63 8.82 20.96
CA ASP A 314 6.40 8.64 22.20
C ASP A 314 5.74 7.65 23.18
N ARG A 315 4.41 7.66 23.24
CA ARG A 315 3.64 6.81 24.17
C ARG A 315 3.57 5.35 23.72
N TRP A 316 3.32 5.11 22.44
CA TRP A 316 2.93 3.79 21.94
C TRP A 316 4.05 3.07 21.20
N TRP A 317 4.94 3.81 20.52
CA TRP A 317 6.00 3.25 19.70
C TRP A 317 7.18 2.90 20.58
N ARG A 318 7.14 1.68 21.12
CA ARG A 318 8.16 1.14 22.02
C ARG A 318 8.49 -0.31 21.67
N PRO A 319 9.75 -0.77 21.86
CA PRO A 319 10.14 -2.13 21.53
C PRO A 319 9.42 -3.17 22.38
N ASP A 320 9.14 -2.86 23.65
CA ASP A 320 8.43 -3.75 24.59
C ASP A 320 6.90 -3.78 24.36
N ASN A 321 6.39 -2.95 23.46
CA ASN A 321 4.99 -2.86 23.06
C ASN A 321 4.79 -3.22 21.57
N ALA A 322 5.77 -3.89 20.97
CA ALA A 322 5.78 -4.22 19.56
C ALA A 322 6.26 -5.65 19.27
N ALA A 323 5.89 -6.14 18.09
CA ALA A 323 6.45 -7.35 17.50
C ALA A 323 6.88 -7.07 16.05
N LEU A 324 8.10 -7.48 15.70
CA LEU A 324 8.60 -7.44 14.33
C LEU A 324 8.42 -8.82 13.68
N VAL A 325 7.58 -8.89 12.65
CA VAL A 325 7.36 -10.11 11.87
C VAL A 325 8.20 -10.02 10.59
N ILE A 326 9.08 -10.98 10.35
CA ILE A 326 9.95 -11.05 9.17
C ILE A 326 9.60 -12.31 8.37
N THR A 327 9.29 -12.13 7.10
CA THR A 327 9.00 -13.21 6.15
C THR A 327 9.69 -12.92 4.81
N GLY A 328 9.77 -13.92 3.93
CA GLY A 328 10.49 -13.79 2.65
C GLY A 328 11.46 -14.94 2.41
N GLY A 329 12.55 -14.65 1.71
CA GLY A 329 13.61 -15.60 1.35
C GLY A 329 14.68 -15.81 2.44
N MET A 330 14.78 -14.88 3.39
CA MET A 330 15.76 -14.90 4.47
C MET A 330 15.53 -16.07 5.44
N GLU A 331 16.61 -16.77 5.79
CA GLU A 331 16.56 -17.83 6.79
C GLU A 331 16.31 -17.24 8.20
N PRO A 332 15.67 -17.97 9.14
CA PRO A 332 15.28 -17.36 10.40
C PRO A 332 16.42 -16.80 11.26
N GLU A 333 17.61 -17.43 11.25
CA GLU A 333 18.79 -16.91 11.96
C GLU A 333 19.27 -15.57 11.36
N GLU A 334 19.23 -15.46 10.03
CA GLU A 334 19.58 -14.23 9.32
C GLU A 334 18.55 -13.13 9.63
N ALA A 335 17.26 -13.49 9.73
CA ALA A 335 16.19 -12.58 10.11
C ALA A 335 16.36 -12.02 11.53
N PHE A 336 16.78 -12.85 12.49
CA PHE A 336 17.10 -12.36 13.84
C PHE A 336 18.32 -11.43 13.84
N ALA A 337 19.36 -11.75 13.08
CA ALA A 337 20.53 -10.88 12.95
C ALA A 337 20.19 -9.54 12.28
N PHE A 338 19.33 -9.56 11.26
CA PHE A 338 18.77 -8.36 10.62
C PHE A 338 17.95 -7.52 11.60
N ALA A 339 17.09 -8.15 12.39
CA ALA A 339 16.30 -7.47 13.41
C ALA A 339 17.18 -6.79 14.47
N GLU A 340 18.24 -7.46 14.94
CA GLU A 340 19.20 -6.89 15.91
C GLU A 340 19.92 -5.66 15.32
N ARG A 341 20.39 -5.73 14.07
CA ARG A 341 21.03 -4.58 13.40
C ARG A 341 20.07 -3.41 13.17
N THR A 342 18.80 -3.71 12.88
CA THR A 342 17.80 -2.70 12.49
C THR A 342 17.16 -2.03 13.70
N LEU A 343 16.68 -2.81 14.67
CA LEU A 343 15.91 -2.30 15.82
C LEU A 343 16.47 -2.72 17.17
N GLY A 344 17.62 -3.41 17.26
CA GLY A 344 18.24 -3.77 18.54
C GLY A 344 18.68 -2.55 19.37
N GLY A 345 19.01 -1.43 18.71
CA GLY A 345 19.32 -0.15 19.34
C GLY A 345 18.10 0.67 19.81
N TRP A 346 16.87 0.21 19.54
CA TRP A 346 15.66 0.92 19.95
C TRP A 346 15.51 0.84 21.47
N ALA A 347 15.68 1.97 22.15
CA ALA A 347 15.66 2.02 23.61
C ALA A 347 14.27 1.69 24.17
N ARG A 348 14.24 0.94 25.27
CA ARG A 348 13.04 0.86 26.13
C ARG A 348 12.87 2.21 26.86
N PRO A 349 11.62 2.64 27.11
CA PRO A 349 11.35 3.81 27.94
C PRO A 349 11.95 3.74 29.34
#